data_AF-A0A932KFQ0-F1
#
_entry.id   AF-A0A932KFQ0-F1
#
_cell.length_a   1.000
_cell.length_b   1.000
_cell.length_c   1.000
_cell.angle_alpha   90.00
_cell.angle_beta   90.00
_cell.angle_gamma   90.00
#
_symmetry.space_group_name_H-M   'P 1'
#
loop_
_entity.id
_entity.type
_entity.pdbx_description
1 polymer ?
#
loop_
_entity_poly.entity_id
_entity_poly.type
_entity_poly.pdbx_seq_one_letter_code
_entity_poly.pdbx_strand_id
1 'polypeptide(L)'
;MSRPKPTHVYTGRRVWVLCLLGGAALLLMWRVVDIQVFNKAFLQVQGEARHLRVVSLPVHRGVISDRNGEPLAISTPVDSVWVNPQELAGARAEWPRLAKLLDFSVKELAQFLDARMEREFVYLKRRVTPGLAGQVMALKLPGVALQREYRRYYPSGEVTAHVVGFTGVEDNGQEGLELAYDAWLRGTPGSKRVMRDRLGRIVQDVEQLSAPQPGRDIQLSLDRRIQYLAYRELKSAVLEHHALSGSAVILDVQTGEVLAMVNVPAYNPNSPGETQGARLRNRALTDVFEPGSTIKPFTIAAALETGQYRPDTPIDTAPGAFRVGHKLIRDMHDYGRIDVSTVIQKSSNVGASKIALTIPPERLWRMFSSVGLGTLSGSGFPGEASGRLSSPRKWGEIERATLSFGYGLSVTALQLAQAYTALANDGELRPVSLLRVDNPLPGKRVMQPGTATAVRAMMERVVADGGTGTQARIPGYRVAGKTGTVHKIGAEGYDANRYLSLFAGMAPATRPRLVMAVIINEPQGDEYYGGLVAAPVFAKVMTGALRLLDVSPDDLPSLQIAQSNTVRREELGVRRNSSSPLTPHPSPAEGPDMGKHE
;
A
#
# COMPACT_ATOMS: atom_id res chain seq x y z
N MET A 1 99.58 69.35 -6.15
CA MET A 1 99.10 68.83 -4.84
C MET A 1 98.06 69.80 -4.30
N SER A 2 96.79 69.39 -4.17
CA SER A 2 95.76 70.15 -3.44
C SER A 2 94.78 69.17 -2.78
N ARG A 3 94.80 69.14 -1.45
CA ARG A 3 94.02 68.23 -0.59
C ARG A 3 92.52 68.58 -0.58
N PRO A 4 91.61 67.61 -0.39
CA PRO A 4 90.16 67.80 -0.46
C PRO A 4 89.58 68.45 0.81
N LYS A 5 88.48 69.20 0.63
CA LYS A 5 87.70 69.88 1.69
C LYS A 5 86.78 68.89 2.44
N PRO A 6 86.52 69.12 3.74
CA PRO A 6 85.68 68.24 4.56
C PRO A 6 84.19 68.45 4.25
N THR A 7 83.43 67.36 4.20
CA THR A 7 81.97 67.35 4.08
C THR A 7 81.33 67.59 5.44
N HIS A 8 80.51 68.64 5.56
CA HIS A 8 79.68 68.87 6.75
C HIS A 8 78.61 67.76 6.83
N VAL A 9 78.81 66.84 7.77
CA VAL A 9 77.84 65.79 8.08
C VAL A 9 76.69 66.44 8.85
N TYR A 10 75.47 66.42 8.30
CA TYR A 10 74.23 66.91 8.92
C TYR A 10 73.78 66.01 10.09
N THR A 11 74.64 65.83 11.10
CA THR A 11 74.43 64.94 12.26
C THR A 11 73.16 65.27 13.03
N GLY A 12 72.88 66.56 13.29
CA GLY A 12 71.69 66.98 14.04
C GLY A 12 70.35 66.64 13.36
N ARG A 13 70.27 66.82 12.03
CA ARG A 13 69.05 66.48 11.25
C ARG A 13 68.86 64.97 11.13
N ARG A 14 69.95 64.20 11.03
CA ARG A 14 69.93 62.73 11.03
C ARG A 14 69.41 62.17 12.35
N VAL A 15 69.85 62.73 13.48
CA VAL A 15 69.38 62.34 14.83
C VAL A 15 67.89 62.63 14.99
N TRP A 16 67.42 63.81 14.56
CA TRP A 16 65.99 64.14 14.61
C TRP A 16 65.10 63.20 13.79
N VAL A 17 65.51 62.86 12.56
CA VAL A 17 64.78 61.91 11.71
C VAL A 17 64.79 60.50 12.32
N LEU A 18 65.92 60.07 12.90
CA LEU A 18 66.01 58.78 13.58
C LEU A 18 65.16 58.73 14.85
N CYS A 19 65.08 59.81 15.63
CA CYS A 19 64.19 59.91 16.78
C CYS A 19 62.72 59.88 16.37
N LEU A 20 62.36 60.53 15.26
CA LEU A 20 60.99 60.56 14.76
C LEU A 20 60.58 59.20 14.20
N LEU A 21 61.46 58.52 13.44
CA LEU A 21 61.25 57.15 12.97
C LEU A 21 61.21 56.15 14.14
N GLY A 22 62.10 56.32 15.14
CA GLY A 22 62.11 55.50 16.34
C GLY A 22 60.85 55.69 17.18
N GLY A 23 60.37 56.93 17.30
CA GLY A 23 59.10 57.26 17.94
C GLY A 23 57.90 56.66 17.21
N ALA A 24 57.86 56.76 15.87
CA ALA A 24 56.82 56.13 15.06
C ALA A 24 56.84 54.60 15.17
N ALA A 25 58.03 53.99 15.17
CA ALA A 25 58.20 52.56 15.36
C ALA A 25 57.75 52.09 16.75
N LEU A 26 58.04 52.87 17.80
CA LEU A 26 57.56 52.63 19.16
C LEU A 26 56.03 52.76 19.25
N LEU A 27 55.44 53.74 18.57
CA LEU A 27 54.00 53.94 18.54
C LEU A 27 53.28 52.80 17.81
N LEU A 28 53.86 52.30 16.72
CA LEU A 28 53.37 51.10 16.01
C LEU A 28 53.54 49.84 16.87
N MET A 29 54.68 49.65 17.54
CA MET A 29 54.87 48.52 18.47
C MET A 29 53.88 48.59 19.63
N TRP A 30 53.67 49.75 20.22
CA TRP A 30 52.66 49.95 21.26
C TRP A 30 51.26 49.64 20.73
N ARG A 31 50.92 50.08 19.52
CA ARG A 31 49.63 49.76 18.90
C ARG A 31 49.47 48.26 18.62
N VAL A 32 50.53 47.57 18.23
CA VAL A 32 50.53 46.11 18.05
C VAL A 32 50.34 45.41 19.39
N VAL A 33 51.01 45.84 20.46
CA VAL A 33 50.85 45.30 21.82
C VAL A 33 49.45 45.59 22.36
N ASP A 34 48.91 46.79 22.15
CA ASP A 34 47.54 47.19 22.49
C ASP A 34 46.50 46.29 21.79
N ILE A 35 46.72 46.03 20.49
CA ILE A 35 45.84 45.14 19.72
C ILE A 35 46.00 43.66 20.14
N GLN A 36 47.23 43.19 20.37
CA GLN A 36 47.52 41.77 20.64
C GLN A 36 47.38 41.35 22.11
N VAL A 37 47.51 42.26 23.06
CA VAL A 37 47.49 41.95 24.51
C VAL A 37 46.20 42.46 25.15
N PHE A 38 45.79 43.71 24.87
CA PHE A 38 44.62 44.31 25.51
C PHE A 38 43.32 44.09 24.72
N ASN A 39 43.35 44.14 23.38
CA ASN A 39 42.18 43.87 22.53
C ASN A 39 42.05 42.42 22.05
N LYS A 40 42.94 41.52 22.49
CA LYS A 40 42.86 40.09 22.12
C LYS A 40 41.52 39.48 22.49
N ALA A 41 41.01 39.80 23.67
CA ALA A 41 39.71 39.34 24.14
C ALA A 41 38.55 39.92 23.30
N PHE A 42 38.61 41.20 22.91
CA PHE A 42 37.58 41.84 22.09
C PHE A 42 37.53 41.28 20.65
N LEU A 43 38.70 41.04 20.04
CA LEU A 43 38.82 40.45 18.70
C LEU A 43 38.58 38.94 18.69
N GLN A 44 38.95 38.20 19.75
CA GLN A 44 38.57 36.80 19.94
C GLN A 44 37.07 36.67 20.14
N VAL A 45 36.41 37.55 20.91
CA VAL A 45 34.95 37.56 21.05
C VAL A 45 34.24 37.85 19.71
N GLN A 46 34.81 38.72 18.86
CA GLN A 46 34.29 38.95 17.48
C GLN A 46 34.56 37.77 16.54
N GLY A 47 35.68 37.05 16.70
CA GLY A 47 36.02 35.84 15.95
C GLY A 47 35.22 34.60 16.39
N GLU A 48 34.96 34.45 17.69
CA GLU A 48 34.06 33.46 18.28
C GLU A 48 32.58 33.79 17.98
N ALA A 49 32.24 35.05 17.76
CA ALA A 49 30.90 35.43 17.32
C ALA A 49 30.55 34.97 15.89
N ARG A 50 31.52 34.42 15.13
CA ARG A 50 31.34 33.99 13.73
C ARG A 50 31.95 32.63 13.46
N HIS A 51 31.25 31.57 13.88
CA HIS A 51 31.66 30.21 13.59
C HIS A 51 31.23 29.75 12.19
N LEU A 52 32.18 29.16 11.46
CA LEU A 52 31.90 28.40 10.25
C LEU A 52 31.22 27.09 10.63
N ARG A 53 30.05 26.82 10.06
CA ARG A 53 29.31 25.57 10.24
C ARG A 53 28.95 24.99 8.89
N VAL A 54 28.98 23.66 8.79
CA VAL A 54 28.42 22.96 7.63
C VAL A 54 26.95 22.70 7.92
N VAL A 55 26.08 23.13 7.01
CA VAL A 55 24.63 22.93 7.08
C VAL A 55 24.22 22.07 5.89
N SER A 56 23.35 21.09 6.17
CA SER A 56 22.77 20.24 5.14
C SER A 56 21.72 21.00 4.33
N LEU A 57 21.77 20.87 3.01
CA LEU A 57 20.75 21.37 2.10
C LEU A 57 19.73 20.25 1.88
N PRO A 58 18.48 20.40 2.38
CA PRO A 58 17.49 19.35 2.28
C PRO A 58 17.11 19.11 0.81
N VAL A 59 16.96 17.84 0.44
CA VAL A 59 16.45 17.40 -0.86
C VAL A 59 14.99 16.97 -0.73
N HIS A 60 14.24 17.11 -1.82
CA HIS A 60 12.92 16.52 -1.88
C HIS A 60 13.03 15.07 -2.31
N ARG A 61 12.25 14.23 -1.64
CA ARG A 61 12.06 12.82 -1.97
C ARG A 61 11.20 12.71 -3.23
N GLY A 62 11.55 11.78 -4.13
CA GLY A 62 10.87 11.56 -5.40
C GLY A 62 9.38 11.25 -5.22
N VAL A 63 8.56 11.69 -6.14
CA VAL A 63 7.10 11.46 -6.15
C VAL A 63 6.82 9.99 -6.47
N ILE A 64 5.89 9.39 -5.75
CA ILE A 64 5.27 8.12 -6.14
C ILE A 64 3.94 8.47 -6.79
N SER A 65 3.75 8.10 -8.06
CA SER A 65 2.49 8.32 -8.78
C SER A 65 1.83 7.00 -9.18
N ASP A 66 0.53 7.03 -9.44
CA ASP A 66 -0.19 5.94 -10.10
C ASP A 66 0.20 5.85 -11.60
N ARG A 67 -0.33 4.85 -12.30
CA ARG A 67 -0.03 4.60 -13.72
C ARG A 67 -0.40 5.77 -14.66
N ASN A 68 -1.32 6.63 -14.22
CA ASN A 68 -1.84 7.78 -14.96
C ASN A 68 -1.17 9.10 -14.54
N GLY A 69 -0.23 9.06 -13.59
CA GLY A 69 0.52 10.23 -13.11
C GLY A 69 -0.10 10.91 -11.88
N GLU A 70 -1.14 10.33 -11.29
CA GLU A 70 -1.77 10.89 -10.10
C GLU A 70 -0.89 10.66 -8.87
N PRO A 71 -0.60 11.69 -8.05
CA PRO A 71 0.31 11.55 -6.92
C PRO A 71 -0.28 10.67 -5.80
N LEU A 72 0.51 9.70 -5.35
CA LEU A 72 0.21 8.78 -4.24
C LEU A 72 1.06 9.07 -3.00
N ALA A 73 2.29 9.59 -3.19
CA ALA A 73 3.12 10.13 -2.13
C ALA A 73 3.95 11.31 -2.64
N ILE A 74 3.88 12.44 -1.93
CA ILE A 74 4.55 13.68 -2.29
C ILE A 74 5.27 14.29 -1.08
N SER A 75 6.38 14.98 -1.32
CA SER A 75 7.06 15.74 -0.28
C SER A 75 6.50 17.15 -0.20
N THR A 76 5.83 17.44 0.91
CA THR A 76 5.23 18.75 1.20
C THR A 76 6.16 19.57 2.08
N PRO A 77 6.34 20.87 1.81
CA PRO A 77 7.11 21.75 2.68
C PRO A 77 6.36 21.97 3.99
N VAL A 78 7.02 21.74 5.11
CA VAL A 78 6.52 22.00 6.46
C VAL A 78 7.57 22.77 7.25
N ASP A 79 7.14 23.51 8.26
CA ASP A 79 8.07 24.23 9.14
C ASP A 79 8.19 23.49 10.47
N SER A 80 9.38 23.49 11.06
CA SER A 80 9.66 23.01 12.41
C SER A 80 10.03 24.19 13.30
N VAL A 81 9.44 24.26 14.48
CA VAL A 81 9.76 25.28 15.47
C VAL A 81 10.98 24.80 16.26
N TRP A 82 12.07 25.54 16.18
CA TRP A 82 13.26 25.35 16.99
C TRP A 82 13.57 26.61 17.78
N VAL A 83 14.29 26.43 18.87
CA VAL A 83 14.65 27.51 19.77
C VAL A 83 16.10 27.46 20.23
N ASN A 84 16.64 28.62 20.57
CA ASN A 84 17.80 28.80 21.42
C ASN A 84 17.31 29.04 22.86
N PRO A 85 17.42 28.05 23.77
CA PRO A 85 16.99 28.17 25.17
C PRO A 85 17.56 29.38 25.91
N GLN A 86 18.81 29.76 25.65
CA GLN A 86 19.46 30.90 26.32
C GLN A 86 18.80 32.23 25.99
N GLU A 87 18.44 32.43 24.72
CA GLU A 87 17.76 33.63 24.26
C GLU A 87 16.29 33.65 24.70
N LEU A 88 15.62 32.50 24.60
CA LEU A 88 14.22 32.36 24.96
C LEU A 88 13.98 32.52 26.47
N ALA A 89 14.99 32.27 27.31
CA ALA A 89 14.93 32.52 28.75
C ALA A 89 14.66 33.99 29.10
N GLY A 90 15.09 34.93 28.25
CA GLY A 90 14.80 36.37 28.41
C GLY A 90 13.32 36.71 28.23
N ALA A 91 12.52 35.82 27.62
CA ALA A 91 11.08 35.98 27.39
C ALA A 91 10.23 35.00 28.20
N ARG A 92 10.67 34.63 29.42
CA ARG A 92 9.96 33.70 30.32
C ARG A 92 8.49 34.04 30.56
N ALA A 93 8.14 35.33 30.58
CA ALA A 93 6.75 35.79 30.74
C ALA A 93 5.81 35.34 29.61
N GLU A 94 6.34 35.08 28.41
CA GLU A 94 5.57 34.67 27.22
C GLU A 94 5.54 33.15 27.03
N TRP A 95 6.26 32.39 27.85
CA TRP A 95 6.26 30.92 27.80
C TRP A 95 4.86 30.30 27.91
N PRO A 96 3.91 30.82 28.72
CA PRO A 96 2.55 30.28 28.73
C PRO A 96 1.82 30.38 27.38
N ARG A 97 2.05 31.46 26.61
CA ARG A 97 1.45 31.62 25.28
C ARG A 97 2.08 30.66 24.27
N LEU A 98 3.40 30.54 24.29
CA LEU A 98 4.12 29.59 23.43
C LEU A 98 3.74 28.13 23.74
N ALA A 99 3.65 27.78 25.03
CA ALA A 99 3.23 26.46 25.49
C ALA A 99 1.83 26.11 24.99
N LYS A 100 0.87 27.05 25.12
CA LYS A 100 -0.50 26.86 24.63
C LYS A 100 -0.56 26.64 23.11
N LEU A 101 0.21 27.39 22.32
CA LEU A 101 0.24 27.21 20.85
C LEU A 101 0.85 25.87 20.45
N LEU A 102 1.88 25.41 21.16
CA LEU A 102 2.60 24.18 20.84
C LEU A 102 2.03 22.94 21.52
N ASP A 103 0.95 23.08 22.29
CA ASP A 103 0.29 22.00 23.03
C ASP A 103 1.20 21.37 24.11
N PHE A 104 1.90 22.22 24.86
CA PHE A 104 2.66 21.88 26.07
C PHE A 104 1.96 22.45 27.29
N SER A 105 2.08 21.79 28.45
CA SER A 105 1.87 22.50 29.70
C SER A 105 3.03 23.49 29.96
N VAL A 106 2.74 24.57 30.66
CA VAL A 106 3.76 25.59 31.01
C VAL A 106 4.93 24.94 31.78
N LYS A 107 4.62 23.99 32.66
CA LYS A 107 5.60 23.26 33.46
C LYS A 107 6.49 22.37 32.59
N GLU A 108 5.90 21.62 31.65
CA GLU A 108 6.67 20.77 30.73
C GLU A 108 7.60 21.58 29.85
N LEU A 109 7.11 22.69 29.27
CA LEU A 109 7.95 23.56 28.45
C LEU A 109 9.11 24.15 29.27
N ALA A 110 8.83 24.62 30.49
CA ALA A 110 9.86 25.18 31.37
C ALA A 110 10.93 24.14 31.72
N GLN A 111 10.52 22.95 32.16
CA GLN A 111 11.44 21.85 32.47
C GLN A 111 12.25 21.41 31.23
N PHE A 112 11.61 21.37 30.06
CA PHE A 112 12.27 20.99 28.81
C PHE A 112 13.36 21.97 28.40
N LEU A 113 13.10 23.28 28.54
CA LEU A 113 14.03 24.36 28.21
C LEU A 113 15.15 24.48 29.26
N ASP A 114 14.80 24.50 30.55
CA ASP A 114 15.75 24.65 31.65
C ASP A 114 16.78 23.52 31.66
N ALA A 115 16.38 22.29 31.30
CA ALA A 115 17.28 21.14 31.20
C ALA A 115 18.22 21.17 29.97
N ARG A 116 18.10 22.18 29.10
CA ARG A 116 18.86 22.30 27.84
C ARG A 116 19.45 23.70 27.66
N MET A 117 19.61 24.45 28.74
CA MET A 117 20.10 25.83 28.74
C MET A 117 21.52 25.96 28.18
N GLU A 118 22.30 24.89 28.20
CA GLU A 118 23.64 24.83 27.60
C GLU A 118 23.62 24.65 26.07
N ARG A 119 22.46 24.35 25.46
CA ARG A 119 22.34 24.14 24.02
C ARG A 119 21.97 25.44 23.30
N GLU A 120 22.47 25.59 22.08
CA GLU A 120 22.14 26.70 21.18
C GLU A 120 20.99 26.36 20.21
N PHE A 121 20.60 25.08 20.14
CA PHE A 121 19.58 24.60 19.21
C PHE A 121 18.78 23.43 19.82
N VAL A 122 17.47 23.60 19.91
CA VAL A 122 16.53 22.56 20.35
C VAL A 122 15.23 22.65 19.56
N TYR A 123 14.74 21.55 19.00
CA TYR A 123 13.38 21.51 18.44
C TYR A 123 12.35 21.51 19.55
N LEU A 124 11.37 22.43 19.49
CA LEU A 124 10.17 22.38 20.32
C LEU A 124 9.09 21.52 19.69
N LYS A 125 8.85 21.70 18.39
CA LYS A 125 7.84 20.93 17.65
C LYS A 125 8.20 20.84 16.18
N ARG A 126 8.33 19.63 15.67
CA ARG A 126 8.68 19.38 14.27
C ARG A 126 7.43 19.32 13.38
N ARG A 127 7.56 19.74 12.12
CA ARG A 127 6.54 19.58 11.05
C ARG A 127 5.17 20.17 11.41
N VAL A 128 5.16 21.40 11.94
CA VAL A 128 3.94 22.15 12.24
C VAL A 128 3.24 22.64 10.96
N THR A 129 1.93 22.86 11.06
CA THR A 129 1.16 23.43 9.94
C THR A 129 1.58 24.89 9.67
N PRO A 130 1.46 25.39 8.43
CA PRO A 130 1.79 26.79 8.13
C PRO A 130 1.04 27.80 8.99
N GLY A 131 -0.22 27.51 9.35
CA GLY A 131 -1.01 28.35 10.25
C GLY A 131 -0.43 28.43 11.66
N LEU A 132 -0.02 27.29 12.23
CA LEU A 132 0.64 27.26 13.55
C LEU A 132 2.01 27.93 13.50
N ALA A 133 2.79 27.69 12.44
CA ALA A 133 4.08 28.33 12.22
C ALA A 133 3.95 29.87 12.19
N GLY A 134 2.95 30.39 11.46
CA GLY A 134 2.64 31.81 11.42
C GLY A 134 2.26 32.40 12.78
N GLN A 135 1.44 31.68 13.56
CA GLN A 135 1.06 32.11 14.92
C GLN A 135 2.26 32.14 15.88
N VAL A 136 3.14 31.15 15.82
CA VAL A 136 4.36 31.10 16.64
C VAL A 136 5.28 32.28 16.30
N MET A 137 5.51 32.54 15.01
CA MET A 137 6.36 33.66 14.58
C MET A 137 5.74 35.03 14.87
N ALA A 138 4.41 35.14 14.91
CA ALA A 138 3.72 36.38 15.28
C ALA A 138 3.97 36.79 16.74
N LEU A 139 4.35 35.87 17.63
CA LEU A 139 4.75 36.19 19.00
C LEU A 139 6.08 36.96 19.09
N LYS A 140 6.90 36.96 18.03
CA LYS A 140 8.18 37.69 17.93
C LYS A 140 9.12 37.42 19.12
N LEU A 141 9.15 36.17 19.59
CA LEU A 141 9.96 35.77 20.74
C LEU A 141 11.45 35.68 20.36
N PRO A 142 12.36 36.18 21.21
CA PRO A 142 13.79 36.01 21.01
C PRO A 142 14.16 34.52 21.07
N GLY A 143 15.11 34.11 20.23
CA GLY A 143 15.55 32.72 20.16
C GLY A 143 14.54 31.75 19.57
N VAL A 144 13.41 32.18 18.98
CA VAL A 144 12.45 31.29 18.29
C VAL A 144 12.55 31.47 16.79
N ALA A 145 12.71 30.37 16.06
CA ALA A 145 12.77 30.40 14.60
C ALA A 145 12.14 29.15 13.97
N LEU A 146 11.87 29.26 12.67
CA LEU A 146 11.41 28.15 11.86
C LEU A 146 12.57 27.55 11.09
N GLN A 147 12.55 26.23 10.97
CA GLN A 147 13.38 25.49 10.03
C GLN A 147 12.48 24.80 9.02
N ARG A 148 12.66 25.12 7.73
CA ARG A 148 11.96 24.46 6.64
C ARG A 148 12.43 23.01 6.55
N GLU A 149 11.48 22.10 6.67
CA GLU A 149 11.64 20.66 6.48
C GLU A 149 10.68 20.18 5.36
N TYR A 150 10.86 18.93 4.95
CA TYR A 150 9.89 18.25 4.11
C TYR A 150 9.23 17.13 4.90
N ARG A 151 7.92 16.97 4.67
CA ARG A 151 7.15 15.85 5.20
C ARG A 151 6.49 15.13 4.05
N ARG A 152 6.57 13.81 4.09
CA ARG A 152 5.82 12.95 3.20
C ARG A 152 4.32 13.02 3.48
N TYR A 153 3.55 13.29 2.44
CA TYR A 153 2.10 13.35 2.45
C TYR A 153 1.53 12.36 1.43
N TYR A 154 0.46 11.66 1.82
CA TYR A 154 -0.16 10.59 1.03
C TYR A 154 -1.61 10.97 0.69
N PRO A 155 -1.89 11.54 -0.50
CA PRO A 155 -3.21 12.06 -0.84
C PRO A 155 -4.33 11.00 -0.78
N SER A 156 -4.02 9.75 -1.13
CA SER A 156 -4.97 8.64 -1.13
C SER A 156 -5.19 8.00 0.26
N GLY A 157 -4.47 8.46 1.30
CA GLY A 157 -4.63 7.99 2.68
C GLY A 157 -4.62 6.47 2.80
N GLU A 158 -5.66 5.92 3.45
CA GLU A 158 -5.81 4.48 3.71
C GLU A 158 -5.95 3.60 2.45
N VAL A 159 -6.38 4.18 1.32
CA VAL A 159 -6.71 3.44 0.09
C VAL A 159 -5.48 2.78 -0.54
N THR A 160 -4.31 3.41 -0.44
CA THR A 160 -3.05 2.91 -1.01
C THR A 160 -1.99 2.61 0.04
N ALA A 161 -2.34 2.70 1.33
CA ALA A 161 -1.38 2.69 2.43
C ALA A 161 -0.47 1.45 2.46
N HIS A 162 -1.03 0.26 2.21
CA HIS A 162 -0.23 -0.98 2.24
C HIS A 162 0.74 -1.12 1.07
N VAL A 163 0.41 -0.59 -0.10
CA VAL A 163 1.30 -0.68 -1.27
C VAL A 163 2.36 0.42 -1.19
N VAL A 164 1.93 1.67 -1.02
CA VAL A 164 2.85 2.81 -0.97
C VAL A 164 3.72 2.74 0.29
N GLY A 165 3.14 2.39 1.43
CA GLY A 165 3.82 2.41 2.72
C GLY A 165 3.91 3.81 3.30
N PHE A 166 4.90 4.01 4.18
CA PHE A 166 5.17 5.31 4.77
C PHE A 166 6.64 5.54 5.11
N THR A 167 6.97 6.77 5.50
CA THR A 167 8.31 7.23 5.89
C THR A 167 8.35 7.61 7.38
N GLY A 168 9.53 7.50 7.99
CA GLY A 168 9.78 7.92 9.36
C GLY A 168 9.87 9.44 9.56
N VAL A 169 10.22 9.82 10.80
CA VAL A 169 10.49 11.22 11.17
C VAL A 169 11.76 11.77 10.51
N GLU A 170 12.65 10.90 10.06
CA GLU A 170 13.86 11.25 9.30
C GLU A 170 13.70 11.05 7.79
N ASP A 171 12.46 10.90 7.30
CA ASP A 171 12.10 10.74 5.88
C ASP A 171 12.69 9.49 5.18
N ASN A 172 13.16 8.53 5.98
CA ASN A 172 13.53 7.20 5.52
C ASN A 172 12.28 6.33 5.34
N GLY A 173 12.19 5.57 4.25
CA GLY A 173 11.14 4.59 4.02
C GLY A 173 11.10 3.55 5.16
N GLN A 174 9.90 3.23 5.63
CA GLN A 174 9.69 2.28 6.74
C GLN A 174 8.84 1.08 6.32
N GLU A 175 7.92 1.27 5.39
CA GLU A 175 7.02 0.22 4.91
C GLU A 175 6.81 0.34 3.40
N GLY A 176 6.27 -0.71 2.79
CA GLY A 176 5.82 -0.72 1.41
C GLY A 176 6.88 -0.30 0.39
N LEU A 177 6.43 0.37 -0.68
CA LEU A 177 7.31 0.85 -1.74
C LEU A 177 8.19 2.03 -1.31
N GLU A 178 7.79 2.79 -0.30
CA GLU A 178 8.67 3.76 0.34
C GLU A 178 9.93 3.09 0.90
N LEU A 179 9.81 1.92 1.53
CA LEU A 179 10.95 1.13 2.00
C LEU A 179 11.68 0.46 0.83
N ALA A 180 10.94 -0.19 -0.08
CA ALA A 180 11.52 -0.96 -1.19
C ALA A 180 12.42 -0.09 -2.09
N TYR A 181 12.00 1.15 -2.34
CA TYR A 181 12.67 2.10 -3.22
C TYR A 181 13.31 3.26 -2.44
N ASP A 182 13.61 3.11 -1.14
CA ASP A 182 14.12 4.21 -0.32
C ASP A 182 15.37 4.87 -0.92
N ALA A 183 16.33 4.07 -1.38
CA ALA A 183 17.56 4.56 -2.01
C ALA A 183 17.30 5.35 -3.31
N TRP A 184 16.26 4.98 -4.07
CA TRP A 184 15.87 5.66 -5.31
C TRP A 184 15.12 6.95 -5.03
N LEU A 185 14.21 6.91 -4.05
CA LEU A 185 13.31 7.99 -3.70
C LEU A 185 13.99 9.08 -2.87
N ARG A 186 14.94 8.77 -1.98
CA ARG A 186 15.45 9.73 -0.99
C ARG A 186 16.31 10.85 -1.57
N GLY A 187 17.03 10.57 -2.66
CA GLY A 187 18.07 11.49 -3.15
C GLY A 187 19.27 11.60 -2.20
N THR A 188 20.18 12.53 -2.49
CA THR A 188 21.36 12.81 -1.65
C THR A 188 21.39 14.27 -1.21
N PRO A 189 21.35 14.56 0.11
CA PRO A 189 21.44 15.93 0.62
C PRO A 189 22.73 16.62 0.18
N GLY A 190 22.62 17.91 -0.14
CA GLY A 190 23.78 18.76 -0.39
C GLY A 190 24.35 19.29 0.92
N SER A 191 25.46 20.01 0.85
CA SER A 191 26.03 20.68 2.01
C SER A 191 26.63 22.03 1.63
N LYS A 192 26.41 23.02 2.50
CA LYS A 192 27.02 24.34 2.38
C LYS A 192 27.67 24.75 3.68
N ARG A 193 28.83 25.39 3.58
CA ARG A 193 29.50 26.07 4.68
C ARG A 193 28.87 27.45 4.82
N VAL A 194 28.38 27.75 6.01
CA VAL A 194 27.76 29.03 6.37
C VAL A 194 28.47 29.63 7.56
N MET A 195 28.47 30.96 7.62
CA MET A 195 28.90 31.71 8.79
C MET A 195 27.67 32.06 9.62
N ARG A 196 27.67 31.66 10.90
CA ARG A 196 26.59 31.99 11.84
C ARG A 196 27.03 33.07 12.81
N ASP A 197 26.13 33.95 13.22
CA ASP A 197 26.37 34.86 14.34
C ASP A 197 26.26 34.13 15.69
N ARG A 198 26.56 34.82 16.80
CA ARG A 198 26.37 34.34 18.18
C ARG A 198 24.92 33.94 18.51
N LEU A 199 23.96 34.29 17.64
CA LEU A 199 22.53 34.01 17.77
C LEU A 199 22.10 32.84 16.84
N GLY A 200 23.07 32.13 16.24
CA GLY A 200 22.84 30.98 15.37
C GLY A 200 22.24 31.31 14.00
N ARG A 201 22.05 32.59 13.67
CA ARG A 201 21.47 33.04 12.41
C ARG A 201 22.53 32.96 11.32
N ILE A 202 22.13 32.51 10.12
CA ILE A 202 23.02 32.47 8.97
C ILE A 202 23.25 33.90 8.49
N VAL A 203 24.50 34.38 8.63
CA VAL A 203 24.92 35.73 8.22
C VAL A 203 25.41 35.71 6.77
N GLN A 204 26.09 34.64 6.37
CA GLN A 204 26.69 34.52 5.06
C GLN A 204 26.83 33.05 4.63
N ASP A 205 26.52 32.78 3.37
CA ASP A 205 26.90 31.53 2.69
C ASP A 205 28.35 31.67 2.21
N VAL A 206 29.22 30.77 2.66
CA VAL A 206 30.67 30.86 2.44
C VAL A 206 31.10 30.02 1.25
N GLU A 207 30.66 28.76 1.21
CA GLU A 207 31.10 27.80 0.20
C GLU A 207 30.08 26.67 0.06
N GLN A 208 29.71 26.31 -1.17
CA GLN A 208 28.93 25.11 -1.42
C GLN A 208 29.89 23.91 -1.52
N LEU A 209 29.83 23.01 -0.54
CA LEU A 209 30.70 21.83 -0.47
C LEU A 209 30.18 20.70 -1.36
N SER A 210 28.85 20.52 -1.42
CA SER A 210 28.20 19.56 -2.32
C SER A 210 26.82 20.03 -2.75
N ALA A 211 26.49 19.80 -4.03
CA ALA A 211 25.16 20.10 -4.56
C ALA A 211 24.12 19.04 -4.12
N PRO A 212 22.91 19.44 -3.71
CA PRO A 212 21.83 18.52 -3.40
C PRO A 212 21.35 17.80 -4.68
N GLN A 213 21.17 16.48 -4.61
CA GLN A 213 20.57 15.70 -5.70
C GLN A 213 19.18 15.21 -5.27
N PRO A 214 18.11 15.68 -5.95
CA PRO A 214 16.75 15.22 -5.67
C PRO A 214 16.57 13.71 -5.77
N GLY A 215 15.58 13.21 -5.04
CA GLY A 215 15.05 11.88 -5.24
C GLY A 215 14.49 11.70 -6.65
N ARG A 216 14.47 10.45 -7.11
CA ARG A 216 13.88 10.11 -8.41
C ARG A 216 12.46 9.60 -8.23
N ASP A 217 11.58 10.01 -9.13
CA ASP A 217 10.19 9.59 -9.11
C ASP A 217 10.05 8.11 -9.49
N ILE A 218 8.96 7.49 -9.04
CA ILE A 218 8.52 6.18 -9.51
C ILE A 218 7.06 6.23 -9.91
N GLN A 219 6.75 5.52 -10.99
CA GLN A 219 5.39 5.34 -11.46
C GLN A 219 4.93 3.91 -11.21
N LEU A 220 3.87 3.77 -10.42
CA LEU A 220 3.29 2.48 -10.07
C LEU A 220 2.41 1.94 -11.19
N SER A 221 2.19 0.63 -11.20
CA SER A 221 1.21 -0.03 -12.07
C SER A 221 -0.24 0.20 -11.63
N LEU A 222 -0.43 0.61 -10.36
CA LEU A 222 -1.73 0.87 -9.77
C LEU A 222 -2.53 1.89 -10.59
N ASP A 223 -3.80 1.60 -10.85
CA ASP A 223 -4.76 2.60 -11.28
C ASP A 223 -5.53 3.09 -10.05
N ARG A 224 -5.36 4.38 -9.69
CA ARG A 224 -5.98 4.95 -8.49
C ARG A 224 -7.51 4.78 -8.47
N ARG A 225 -8.16 4.77 -9.63
CA ARG A 225 -9.62 4.64 -9.78
C ARG A 225 -10.05 3.20 -9.46
N ILE A 226 -9.33 2.22 -9.99
CA ILE A 226 -9.58 0.79 -9.73
C ILE A 226 -9.23 0.44 -8.28
N GLN A 227 -8.12 0.97 -7.76
CA GLN A 227 -7.71 0.81 -6.36
C GLN A 227 -8.80 1.30 -5.39
N TYR A 228 -9.33 2.51 -5.60
CA TYR A 228 -10.39 3.05 -4.77
C TYR A 228 -11.68 2.21 -4.84
N LEU A 229 -12.08 1.78 -6.03
CA LEU A 229 -13.22 0.89 -6.22
C LEU A 229 -13.03 -0.43 -5.46
N ALA A 230 -11.88 -1.08 -5.63
CA ALA A 230 -11.56 -2.33 -4.94
C ALA A 230 -11.57 -2.14 -3.41
N TYR A 231 -10.99 -1.04 -2.92
CA TYR A 231 -10.96 -0.72 -1.49
C TYR A 231 -12.37 -0.54 -0.92
N ARG A 232 -13.21 0.25 -1.61
CA ARG A 232 -14.59 0.53 -1.17
C ARG A 232 -15.42 -0.74 -1.07
N GLU A 233 -15.44 -1.55 -2.13
CA GLU A 233 -16.26 -2.77 -2.16
C GLU A 233 -15.75 -3.82 -1.16
N LEU A 234 -14.42 -3.97 -1.02
CA LEU A 234 -13.84 -4.86 -0.03
C LEU A 234 -14.17 -4.42 1.40
N LYS A 235 -14.06 -3.12 1.70
CA LYS A 235 -14.42 -2.55 3.01
C LYS A 235 -15.90 -2.76 3.31
N SER A 236 -16.77 -2.54 2.32
CA SER A 236 -18.20 -2.80 2.45
C SER A 236 -18.48 -4.25 2.81
N ALA A 237 -17.89 -5.21 2.09
CA ALA A 237 -18.11 -6.63 2.35
C ALA A 237 -17.56 -7.08 3.71
N VAL A 238 -16.40 -6.56 4.12
CA VAL A 238 -15.85 -6.85 5.46
C VAL A 238 -16.77 -6.33 6.56
N LEU A 239 -17.36 -5.15 6.40
CA LEU A 239 -18.31 -4.60 7.37
C LEU A 239 -19.65 -5.35 7.36
N GLU A 240 -20.21 -5.62 6.19
CA GLU A 240 -21.49 -6.30 5.98
C GLU A 240 -21.50 -7.71 6.58
N HIS A 241 -20.40 -8.45 6.38
CA HIS A 241 -20.25 -9.81 6.91
C HIS A 241 -19.49 -9.86 8.24
N HIS A 242 -19.30 -8.73 8.92
CA HIS A 242 -18.54 -8.63 10.18
C HIS A 242 -17.21 -9.41 10.16
N ALA A 243 -16.54 -9.43 9.02
CA ALA A 243 -15.35 -10.24 8.81
C ALA A 243 -14.15 -9.65 9.55
N LEU A 244 -13.21 -10.52 9.96
CA LEU A 244 -11.99 -10.07 10.65
C LEU A 244 -11.08 -9.24 9.73
N SER A 245 -10.95 -9.66 8.47
CA SER A 245 -10.16 -8.94 7.47
C SER A 245 -10.55 -9.33 6.05
N GLY A 246 -10.05 -8.60 5.06
CA GLY A 246 -10.20 -8.94 3.65
C GLY A 246 -9.00 -8.48 2.84
N SER A 247 -8.79 -9.11 1.69
CA SER A 247 -7.78 -8.75 0.71
C SER A 247 -8.30 -8.95 -0.71
N ALA A 248 -7.93 -8.05 -1.62
CA ALA A 248 -8.19 -8.22 -3.04
C ALA A 248 -7.01 -7.75 -3.89
N VAL A 249 -6.70 -8.52 -4.94
CA VAL A 249 -5.65 -8.22 -5.91
C VAL A 249 -6.23 -8.29 -7.30
N ILE A 250 -5.94 -7.28 -8.13
CA ILE A 250 -6.34 -7.21 -9.54
C ILE A 250 -5.09 -7.10 -10.39
N LEU A 251 -4.97 -7.98 -11.37
CA LEU A 251 -3.85 -8.02 -12.32
C LEU A 251 -4.36 -7.78 -13.75
N ASP A 252 -3.59 -7.01 -14.53
CA ASP A 252 -3.72 -7.00 -15.98
C ASP A 252 -3.05 -8.25 -16.56
N VAL A 253 -3.81 -8.98 -17.38
CA VAL A 253 -3.42 -10.29 -17.93
C VAL A 253 -2.28 -10.16 -18.94
N GLN A 254 -2.23 -9.06 -19.69
CA GLN A 254 -1.29 -8.86 -20.81
C GLN A 254 0.08 -8.40 -20.33
N THR A 255 0.13 -7.70 -19.21
CA THR A 255 1.35 -7.07 -18.70
C THR A 255 1.89 -7.70 -17.43
N GLY A 256 1.03 -8.34 -16.62
CA GLY A 256 1.38 -8.77 -15.26
C GLY A 256 1.34 -7.62 -14.24
N GLU A 257 0.90 -6.44 -14.64
CA GLU A 257 0.78 -5.28 -13.77
C GLU A 257 -0.28 -5.49 -12.68
N VAL A 258 0.06 -5.12 -11.44
CA VAL A 258 -0.90 -5.00 -10.34
C VAL A 258 -1.67 -3.70 -10.50
N LEU A 259 -2.93 -3.76 -10.92
CA LEU A 259 -3.78 -2.59 -11.08
C LEU A 259 -4.41 -2.14 -9.77
N ALA A 260 -4.67 -3.09 -8.87
CA ALA A 260 -5.11 -2.82 -7.51
C ALA A 260 -4.64 -3.90 -6.53
N MET A 261 -4.28 -3.48 -5.33
CA MET A 261 -3.97 -4.35 -4.19
C MET A 261 -4.44 -3.68 -2.91
N VAL A 262 -5.49 -4.23 -2.31
CA VAL A 262 -6.18 -3.63 -1.16
C VAL A 262 -6.31 -4.63 -0.02
N ASN A 263 -6.20 -4.13 1.21
CA ASN A 263 -6.47 -4.91 2.42
C ASN A 263 -7.35 -4.11 3.37
N VAL A 264 -8.16 -4.83 4.15
CA VAL A 264 -8.97 -4.30 5.24
C VAL A 264 -8.73 -5.18 6.47
N PRO A 265 -8.49 -4.63 7.66
CA PRO A 265 -8.38 -3.21 7.99
C PRO A 265 -7.14 -2.53 7.38
N ALA A 266 -7.26 -1.24 7.09
CA ALA A 266 -6.18 -0.37 6.63
C ALA A 266 -5.82 0.69 7.70
N TYR A 267 -4.91 1.60 7.37
CA TYR A 267 -4.45 2.68 8.24
C TYR A 267 -4.23 3.95 7.42
N ASN A 268 -4.39 5.12 8.02
CA ASN A 268 -4.01 6.37 7.37
C ASN A 268 -2.51 6.69 7.61
N PRO A 269 -1.64 6.65 6.57
CA PRO A 269 -0.21 6.93 6.73
C PRO A 269 0.10 8.40 7.05
N ASN A 270 -0.89 9.30 6.97
CA ASN A 270 -0.76 10.68 7.42
C ASN A 270 -0.98 10.85 8.94
N SER A 271 -1.47 9.81 9.64
CA SER A 271 -1.82 9.82 11.06
C SER A 271 -0.77 9.08 11.90
N PRO A 272 0.02 9.77 12.76
CA PRO A 272 1.13 9.15 13.52
C PRO A 272 0.74 8.00 14.48
N GLY A 273 -0.53 7.93 14.91
CA GLY A 273 -1.03 6.90 15.83
C GLY A 273 -1.57 5.64 15.16
N GLU A 274 -1.75 5.65 13.84
CA GLU A 274 -2.31 4.50 13.10
C GLU A 274 -1.25 3.65 12.41
N THR A 275 0.02 4.08 12.43
CA THR A 275 1.14 3.40 11.77
C THR A 275 1.80 2.34 12.67
N GLN A 276 1.01 1.57 13.43
CA GLN A 276 1.50 0.51 14.31
C GLN A 276 0.53 -0.69 14.34
N GLY A 277 1.05 -1.87 14.64
CA GLY A 277 0.26 -3.08 14.88
C GLY A 277 -0.29 -3.75 13.61
N ALA A 278 -1.33 -4.57 13.78
CA ALA A 278 -1.83 -5.48 12.75
C ALA A 278 -2.41 -4.79 11.50
N ARG A 279 -2.72 -3.49 11.56
CA ARG A 279 -3.25 -2.71 10.42
C ARG A 279 -2.20 -2.41 9.35
N LEU A 280 -0.91 -2.42 9.72
CA LEU A 280 0.19 -2.19 8.78
C LEU A 280 0.39 -3.33 7.78
N ARG A 281 -0.06 -4.53 8.15
CA ARG A 281 0.24 -5.76 7.44
C ARG A 281 -0.38 -5.77 6.05
N ASN A 282 0.45 -5.84 5.00
CA ASN A 282 -0.02 -6.04 3.63
C ASN A 282 -0.41 -7.50 3.40
N ARG A 283 -1.60 -7.88 3.87
CA ARG A 283 -2.10 -9.26 3.89
C ARG A 283 -2.08 -9.94 2.52
N ALA A 284 -2.32 -9.18 1.45
CA ALA A 284 -2.26 -9.69 0.08
C ALA A 284 -0.90 -10.32 -0.30
N LEU A 285 0.18 -9.90 0.36
CA LEU A 285 1.56 -10.35 0.15
C LEU A 285 2.14 -11.15 1.33
N THR A 286 1.65 -10.92 2.55
CA THR A 286 2.25 -11.50 3.77
C THR A 286 1.42 -12.62 4.39
N ASP A 287 0.10 -12.64 4.19
CA ASP A 287 -0.76 -13.70 4.73
C ASP A 287 -0.76 -14.88 3.77
N VAL A 288 -0.37 -16.05 4.31
CA VAL A 288 -0.44 -17.32 3.59
C VAL A 288 -1.66 -18.08 4.05
N PHE A 289 -2.36 -18.70 3.11
CA PHE A 289 -3.54 -19.51 3.37
C PHE A 289 -3.58 -20.71 2.44
N GLU A 290 -4.32 -21.73 2.83
CA GLU A 290 -4.65 -22.83 1.93
C GLU A 290 -5.70 -22.33 0.90
N PRO A 291 -5.44 -22.45 -0.41
CA PRO A 291 -6.32 -21.88 -1.44
C PRO A 291 -7.61 -22.69 -1.68
N GLY A 292 -7.67 -23.94 -1.18
CA GLY A 292 -8.84 -24.79 -1.33
C GLY A 292 -9.26 -25.02 -2.79
N SER A 293 -10.58 -25.05 -3.03
CA SER A 293 -11.14 -25.38 -4.34
C SER A 293 -10.73 -24.43 -5.48
N THR A 294 -10.14 -23.26 -5.19
CA THR A 294 -9.58 -22.36 -6.20
C THR A 294 -8.39 -22.96 -6.96
N ILE A 295 -7.79 -24.06 -6.48
CA ILE A 295 -6.71 -24.79 -7.16
C ILE A 295 -7.18 -25.82 -8.18
N LYS A 296 -8.43 -26.30 -8.08
CA LYS A 296 -8.95 -27.35 -8.97
C LYS A 296 -8.78 -27.05 -10.46
N PRO A 297 -8.94 -25.80 -10.96
CA PRO A 297 -8.62 -25.48 -12.35
C PRO A 297 -7.21 -25.92 -12.79
N PHE A 298 -6.20 -25.78 -11.91
CA PHE A 298 -4.83 -26.20 -12.20
C PHE A 298 -4.64 -27.72 -12.09
N THR A 299 -5.34 -28.39 -11.17
CA THR A 299 -5.38 -29.86 -11.12
C THR A 299 -5.96 -30.42 -12.41
N ILE A 300 -7.06 -29.86 -12.89
CA ILE A 300 -7.67 -30.26 -14.16
C ILE A 300 -6.79 -29.88 -15.34
N ALA A 301 -6.14 -28.70 -15.33
CA ALA A 301 -5.14 -28.36 -16.34
C ALA A 301 -4.03 -29.42 -16.41
N ALA A 302 -3.48 -29.85 -15.26
CA ALA A 302 -2.47 -30.91 -15.22
C ALA A 302 -2.99 -32.23 -15.81
N ALA A 303 -4.28 -32.56 -15.59
CA ALA A 303 -4.92 -33.74 -16.15
C ALA A 303 -5.07 -33.66 -17.67
N LEU A 304 -5.53 -32.51 -18.20
CA LEU A 304 -5.67 -32.28 -19.63
C LEU A 304 -4.32 -32.32 -20.36
N GLU A 305 -3.26 -31.79 -19.76
CA GLU A 305 -1.88 -31.85 -20.30
C GLU A 305 -1.35 -33.29 -20.40
N THR A 306 -1.96 -34.27 -19.74
CA THR A 306 -1.60 -35.69 -19.94
C THR A 306 -2.14 -36.28 -21.23
N GLY A 307 -3.14 -35.65 -21.86
CA GLY A 307 -3.91 -36.18 -22.98
C GLY A 307 -4.92 -37.27 -22.61
N GLN A 308 -4.95 -37.72 -21.35
CA GLN A 308 -5.85 -38.80 -20.89
C GLN A 308 -7.26 -38.30 -20.55
N TYR A 309 -7.40 -37.00 -20.29
CA TYR A 309 -8.68 -36.39 -19.91
C TYR A 309 -9.09 -35.32 -20.92
N ARG A 310 -10.39 -35.23 -21.13
CA ARG A 310 -11.08 -34.19 -21.89
C ARG A 310 -12.22 -33.60 -21.01
N PRO A 311 -12.76 -32.42 -21.33
CA PRO A 311 -13.81 -31.78 -20.52
C PRO A 311 -15.07 -32.63 -20.28
N ASP A 312 -15.37 -33.55 -21.18
CA ASP A 312 -16.50 -34.49 -21.20
C ASP A 312 -16.12 -35.90 -20.71
N THR A 313 -14.87 -36.14 -20.31
CA THR A 313 -14.45 -37.45 -19.77
C THR A 313 -15.27 -37.78 -18.52
N PRO A 314 -15.93 -38.94 -18.45
CA PRO A 314 -16.77 -39.31 -17.33
C PRO A 314 -15.93 -39.74 -16.12
N ILE A 315 -16.30 -39.25 -14.94
CA ILE A 315 -15.70 -39.51 -13.65
C ILE A 315 -16.79 -40.04 -12.73
N ASP A 316 -16.60 -41.24 -12.21
CA ASP A 316 -17.49 -41.78 -11.19
C ASP A 316 -17.16 -41.11 -9.85
N THR A 317 -18.12 -40.41 -9.26
CA THR A 317 -18.01 -39.79 -7.93
C THR A 317 -18.93 -40.42 -6.89
N ALA A 318 -19.68 -41.47 -7.24
CA ALA A 318 -20.52 -42.19 -6.30
C ALA A 318 -19.67 -42.88 -5.22
N PRO A 319 -20.16 -42.98 -3.97
CA PRO A 319 -21.40 -42.41 -3.42
C PRO A 319 -21.20 -41.00 -2.81
N GLY A 320 -20.53 -40.08 -3.50
CA GLY A 320 -20.17 -38.74 -2.98
C GLY A 320 -19.02 -38.73 -1.96
N ALA A 321 -18.42 -39.89 -1.69
CA ALA A 321 -17.28 -40.01 -0.80
C ALA A 321 -16.39 -41.19 -1.21
N PHE A 322 -15.07 -41.07 -0.99
CA PHE A 322 -14.16 -42.20 -1.17
C PHE A 322 -12.97 -42.10 -0.21
N ARG A 323 -12.40 -43.24 0.14
CA ARG A 323 -11.32 -43.35 1.11
C ARG A 323 -9.97 -43.43 0.38
N VAL A 324 -9.02 -42.60 0.81
CA VAL A 324 -7.61 -42.63 0.37
C VAL A 324 -6.76 -42.86 1.61
N GLY A 325 -6.17 -44.06 1.71
CA GLY A 325 -5.55 -44.51 2.96
C GLY A 325 -6.51 -44.40 4.16
N HIS A 326 -6.14 -43.62 5.18
CA HIS A 326 -7.00 -43.40 6.35
C HIS A 326 -7.96 -42.20 6.20
N LYS A 327 -7.76 -41.33 5.19
CA LYS A 327 -8.54 -40.10 5.02
C LYS A 327 -9.78 -40.34 4.15
N LEU A 328 -10.92 -39.87 4.62
CA LEU A 328 -12.18 -39.90 3.86
C LEU A 328 -12.36 -38.56 3.16
N ILE A 329 -12.42 -38.60 1.83
CA ILE A 329 -12.68 -37.43 0.99
C ILE A 329 -14.17 -37.43 0.67
N ARG A 330 -14.82 -36.28 0.87
CA ARG A 330 -16.27 -36.11 0.70
C ARG A 330 -16.58 -34.91 -0.18
N ASP A 331 -17.61 -35.07 -0.98
CA ASP A 331 -18.33 -33.99 -1.64
C ASP A 331 -19.50 -33.52 -0.77
N MET A 332 -20.10 -32.39 -1.17
CA MET A 332 -21.30 -31.86 -0.52
C MET A 332 -22.53 -32.73 -0.79
N HIS A 333 -22.58 -33.37 -1.97
CA HIS A 333 -23.66 -34.27 -2.40
C HIS A 333 -23.06 -35.46 -3.15
N ASP A 334 -23.81 -36.54 -3.26
CA ASP A 334 -23.52 -37.58 -4.23
C ASP A 334 -23.95 -37.12 -5.63
N TYR A 335 -22.98 -36.91 -6.51
CA TYR A 335 -23.22 -36.48 -7.88
C TYR A 335 -23.30 -37.66 -8.86
N GLY A 336 -23.08 -38.91 -8.41
CA GLY A 336 -23.03 -40.06 -9.30
C GLY A 336 -21.89 -39.97 -10.30
N ARG A 337 -22.17 -40.27 -11.58
CA ARG A 337 -21.20 -40.18 -12.68
C ARG A 337 -21.32 -38.82 -13.37
N ILE A 338 -20.26 -38.02 -13.29
CA ILE A 338 -20.22 -36.64 -13.83
C ILE A 338 -19.02 -36.45 -14.77
N ASP A 339 -19.05 -35.46 -15.65
CA ASP A 339 -17.89 -35.13 -16.48
C ASP A 339 -16.87 -34.22 -15.77
N VAL A 340 -15.67 -34.07 -16.34
CA VAL A 340 -14.61 -33.20 -15.80
C VAL A 340 -15.07 -31.73 -15.68
N SER A 341 -15.89 -31.26 -16.61
CA SER A 341 -16.48 -29.92 -16.55
C SER A 341 -17.36 -29.73 -15.32
N THR A 342 -18.14 -30.75 -14.98
CA THR A 342 -19.03 -30.79 -13.82
C THR A 342 -18.25 -30.92 -12.52
N VAL A 343 -17.09 -31.60 -12.53
CA VAL A 343 -16.15 -31.61 -11.39
C VAL A 343 -15.75 -30.18 -11.01
N ILE A 344 -15.45 -29.32 -12.00
CA ILE A 344 -15.18 -27.90 -11.76
C ILE A 344 -16.44 -27.13 -11.34
N GLN A 345 -17.55 -27.30 -12.06
CA GLN A 345 -18.83 -26.59 -11.82
C GLN A 345 -19.36 -26.81 -10.38
N LYS A 346 -19.46 -28.08 -9.97
CA LYS A 346 -19.96 -28.52 -8.66
C LYS A 346 -18.87 -28.56 -7.58
N SER A 347 -17.63 -28.26 -7.96
CA SER A 347 -16.49 -28.28 -7.05
C SER A 347 -16.34 -29.62 -6.33
N SER A 348 -16.44 -30.75 -7.04
CA SER A 348 -16.27 -32.09 -6.48
C SER A 348 -14.82 -32.31 -6.01
N ASN A 349 -14.63 -32.58 -4.72
CA ASN A 349 -13.36 -33.01 -4.13
C ASN A 349 -13.06 -34.45 -4.54
N VAL A 350 -14.08 -35.31 -4.59
CA VAL A 350 -13.95 -36.72 -4.98
C VAL A 350 -13.43 -36.82 -6.41
N GLY A 351 -14.07 -36.13 -7.36
CA GLY A 351 -13.68 -36.12 -8.77
C GLY A 351 -12.27 -35.55 -8.97
N ALA A 352 -11.96 -34.40 -8.35
CA ALA A 352 -10.62 -33.81 -8.43
C ALA A 352 -9.53 -34.75 -7.88
N SER A 353 -9.81 -35.43 -6.77
CA SER A 353 -8.86 -36.35 -6.15
C SER A 353 -8.65 -37.61 -6.99
N LYS A 354 -9.73 -38.22 -7.52
CA LYS A 354 -9.63 -39.38 -8.41
C LYS A 354 -8.79 -39.06 -9.64
N ILE A 355 -9.02 -37.91 -10.26
CA ILE A 355 -8.21 -37.42 -11.39
C ILE A 355 -6.75 -37.25 -10.95
N ALA A 356 -6.48 -36.53 -9.85
CA ALA A 356 -5.12 -36.26 -9.39
C ALA A 356 -4.32 -37.51 -9.04
N LEU A 357 -4.95 -38.56 -8.52
CA LEU A 357 -4.29 -39.83 -8.20
C LEU A 357 -3.77 -40.56 -9.45
N THR A 358 -4.36 -40.30 -10.62
CA THR A 358 -3.86 -40.81 -11.91
C THR A 358 -2.66 -40.03 -12.45
N ILE A 359 -2.37 -38.86 -11.88
CA ILE A 359 -1.26 -37.99 -12.31
C ILE A 359 -0.01 -38.33 -11.47
N PRO A 360 1.17 -38.51 -12.11
CA PRO A 360 2.43 -38.64 -11.40
C PRO A 360 2.69 -37.41 -10.50
N PRO A 361 3.16 -37.59 -9.24
CA PRO A 361 3.38 -36.49 -8.29
C PRO A 361 4.19 -35.32 -8.89
N GLU A 362 5.24 -35.63 -9.65
CA GLU A 362 6.14 -34.65 -10.26
C GLU A 362 5.44 -33.79 -11.32
N ARG A 363 4.48 -34.34 -12.06
CA ARG A 363 3.72 -33.60 -13.07
C ARG A 363 2.74 -32.63 -12.41
N LEU A 364 2.03 -33.08 -11.37
CA LEU A 364 1.12 -32.22 -10.61
C LEU A 364 1.88 -31.11 -9.89
N TRP A 365 3.02 -31.44 -9.25
CA TRP A 365 3.90 -30.45 -8.63
C TRP A 365 4.42 -29.44 -9.65
N ARG A 366 4.85 -29.90 -10.84
CA ARG A 366 5.33 -29.01 -11.90
C ARG A 366 4.24 -28.02 -12.33
N MET A 367 2.99 -28.47 -12.50
CA MET A 367 1.88 -27.56 -12.81
C MET A 367 1.76 -26.47 -11.75
N PHE A 368 1.61 -26.84 -10.48
CA PHE A 368 1.44 -25.88 -9.37
C PHE A 368 2.64 -24.93 -9.20
N SER A 369 3.86 -25.44 -9.24
CA SER A 369 5.06 -24.61 -9.12
C SER A 369 5.24 -23.70 -10.34
N SER A 370 4.92 -24.18 -11.55
CA SER A 370 5.10 -23.40 -12.77
C SER A 370 4.21 -22.18 -12.86
N VAL A 371 3.01 -22.24 -12.27
CA VAL A 371 2.08 -21.09 -12.16
C VAL A 371 2.36 -20.20 -10.95
N GLY A 372 3.43 -20.46 -10.19
CA GLY A 372 3.92 -19.61 -9.09
C GLY A 372 3.41 -19.95 -7.69
N LEU A 373 2.72 -21.09 -7.49
CA LEU A 373 2.18 -21.46 -6.18
C LEU A 373 3.31 -21.95 -5.25
N GLY A 374 3.37 -21.37 -4.05
CA GLY A 374 4.36 -21.73 -3.03
C GLY A 374 5.79 -21.26 -3.34
N THR A 375 5.93 -20.24 -4.20
CA THR A 375 7.20 -19.57 -4.53
C THR A 375 7.02 -18.05 -4.51
N LEU A 376 8.03 -17.27 -4.10
CA LEU A 376 7.97 -15.80 -4.15
C LEU A 376 7.56 -15.32 -5.56
N SER A 377 6.62 -14.38 -5.64
CA SER A 377 6.14 -13.81 -6.90
C SER A 377 7.17 -12.92 -7.59
N GLY A 378 8.15 -12.42 -6.82
CA GLY A 378 9.18 -11.52 -7.31
C GLY A 378 8.69 -10.07 -7.46
N SER A 379 7.67 -9.68 -6.71
CA SER A 379 7.03 -8.35 -6.79
C SER A 379 7.95 -7.17 -6.43
N GLY A 380 9.07 -7.45 -5.75
CA GLY A 380 9.97 -6.43 -5.21
C GLY A 380 9.48 -5.81 -3.89
N PHE A 381 8.35 -6.26 -3.35
CA PHE A 381 7.80 -5.75 -2.10
C PHE A 381 8.51 -6.36 -0.87
N PRO A 382 8.84 -5.56 0.17
CA PRO A 382 9.54 -6.05 1.35
C PRO A 382 8.67 -6.99 2.20
N GLY A 383 9.25 -8.08 2.69
CA GLY A 383 8.56 -9.02 3.58
C GLY A 383 7.52 -9.91 2.89
N GLU A 384 7.58 -10.03 1.56
CA GLU A 384 6.72 -10.96 0.80
C GLU A 384 6.85 -12.40 1.31
N ALA A 385 5.72 -13.05 1.54
CA ALA A 385 5.68 -14.46 1.94
C ALA A 385 5.74 -15.37 0.71
N SER A 386 6.57 -16.42 0.78
CA SER A 386 6.69 -17.39 -0.32
C SER A 386 5.53 -18.38 -0.41
N GLY A 387 4.72 -18.52 0.64
CA GLY A 387 3.85 -19.69 0.76
C GLY A 387 4.66 -20.98 0.92
N ARG A 388 4.02 -22.12 0.68
CA ARG A 388 4.65 -23.45 0.77
C ARG A 388 4.01 -24.44 -0.18
N LEU A 389 4.84 -25.06 -1.03
CA LEU A 389 4.52 -26.26 -1.80
C LEU A 389 5.57 -27.32 -1.51
N SER A 390 5.18 -28.43 -0.88
CA SER A 390 6.11 -29.49 -0.48
C SER A 390 6.69 -30.24 -1.69
N SER A 391 7.87 -30.85 -1.51
CA SER A 391 8.52 -31.62 -2.57
C SER A 391 7.70 -32.85 -2.98
N PRO A 392 7.58 -33.16 -4.29
CA PRO A 392 6.75 -34.28 -4.77
C PRO A 392 7.25 -35.65 -4.28
N ARG A 393 8.54 -35.78 -3.95
CA ARG A 393 9.11 -37.03 -3.41
C ARG A 393 8.51 -37.44 -2.06
N LYS A 394 7.86 -36.51 -1.35
CA LYS A 394 7.21 -36.74 -0.06
C LYS A 394 5.70 -37.00 -0.19
N TRP A 395 5.15 -37.01 -1.40
CA TRP A 395 3.71 -37.11 -1.60
C TRP A 395 3.27 -38.56 -1.72
N GLY A 396 2.53 -39.04 -0.73
CA GLY A 396 1.74 -40.26 -0.84
C GLY A 396 0.42 -40.00 -1.59
N GLU A 397 -0.48 -40.98 -1.54
CA GLU A 397 -1.82 -40.83 -2.13
C GLU A 397 -2.65 -39.77 -1.41
N ILE A 398 -2.55 -39.71 -0.08
CA ILE A 398 -3.33 -38.76 0.74
C ILE A 398 -2.92 -37.33 0.40
N GLU A 399 -1.62 -37.03 0.40
CA GLU A 399 -1.12 -35.70 0.08
C GLU A 399 -1.51 -35.28 -1.34
N ARG A 400 -1.35 -36.18 -2.33
CA ARG A 400 -1.78 -35.90 -3.72
C ARG A 400 -3.26 -35.58 -3.80
N ALA A 401 -4.09 -36.36 -3.12
CA ALA A 401 -5.52 -36.16 -3.11
C ALA A 401 -5.87 -34.81 -2.45
N THR A 402 -5.33 -34.47 -1.28
CA THR A 402 -5.63 -33.19 -0.60
C THR A 402 -5.13 -31.98 -1.38
N LEU A 403 -3.96 -32.09 -2.01
CA LEU A 403 -3.40 -31.03 -2.85
C LEU A 403 -4.29 -30.74 -4.06
N SER A 404 -4.96 -31.75 -4.60
CA SER A 404 -5.86 -31.62 -5.77
C SER A 404 -7.04 -30.67 -5.55
N PHE A 405 -7.45 -30.49 -4.30
CA PHE A 405 -8.52 -29.56 -3.91
C PHE A 405 -8.02 -28.50 -2.92
N GLY A 406 -6.70 -28.26 -2.90
CA GLY A 406 -6.07 -27.07 -2.34
C GLY A 406 -5.73 -27.11 -0.85
N TYR A 407 -5.61 -28.30 -0.24
CA TYR A 407 -5.14 -28.50 1.13
C TYR A 407 -3.75 -29.13 1.16
N GLY A 408 -2.89 -28.71 2.08
CA GLY A 408 -1.48 -29.14 2.16
C GLY A 408 -0.51 -28.27 1.36
N LEU A 409 -0.97 -27.15 0.80
CA LEU A 409 -0.15 -26.07 0.24
C LEU A 409 -0.65 -24.73 0.77
N SER A 410 0.23 -23.73 0.85
CA SER A 410 -0.15 -22.37 1.21
C SER A 410 0.33 -21.35 0.19
N VAL A 411 -0.48 -20.34 -0.05
CA VAL A 411 -0.23 -19.27 -1.03
C VAL A 411 -0.67 -17.91 -0.50
N THR A 412 -0.19 -16.84 -1.11
CA THR A 412 -0.67 -15.48 -0.89
C THR A 412 -1.78 -15.11 -1.87
N ALA A 413 -2.50 -14.01 -1.61
CA ALA A 413 -3.52 -13.50 -2.53
C ALA A 413 -2.92 -13.12 -3.89
N LEU A 414 -1.73 -12.51 -3.89
CA LEU A 414 -1.01 -12.16 -5.12
C LEU A 414 -0.63 -13.41 -5.91
N GLN A 415 -0.10 -14.45 -5.27
CA GLN A 415 0.25 -15.71 -5.95
C GLN A 415 -0.99 -16.37 -6.58
N LEU A 416 -2.13 -16.36 -5.87
CA LEU A 416 -3.37 -16.92 -6.40
C LEU A 416 -3.85 -16.13 -7.63
N ALA A 417 -3.84 -14.79 -7.56
CA ALA A 417 -4.18 -13.94 -8.71
C ALA A 417 -3.20 -14.18 -9.88
N GLN A 418 -1.89 -14.23 -9.61
CA GLN A 418 -0.86 -14.47 -10.60
C GLN A 418 -1.06 -15.82 -11.29
N ALA A 419 -1.35 -16.89 -10.54
CA ALA A 419 -1.60 -18.20 -11.14
C ALA A 419 -2.79 -18.16 -12.12
N TYR A 420 -3.85 -17.39 -11.80
CA TYR A 420 -5.00 -17.23 -12.67
C TYR A 420 -4.69 -16.44 -13.94
N THR A 421 -3.63 -15.62 -13.97
CA THR A 421 -3.20 -14.98 -15.23
C THR A 421 -2.69 -16.00 -16.24
N ALA A 422 -2.12 -17.13 -15.81
CA ALA A 422 -1.72 -18.19 -16.74
C ALA A 422 -2.93 -18.82 -17.46
N LEU A 423 -4.05 -19.01 -16.76
CA LEU A 423 -5.30 -19.47 -17.38
C LEU A 423 -5.91 -18.41 -18.30
N ALA A 424 -5.80 -17.14 -17.89
CA ALA A 424 -6.33 -16.00 -18.62
C ALA A 424 -5.53 -15.69 -19.90
N ASN A 425 -4.21 -15.87 -19.87
CA ASN A 425 -3.26 -15.55 -20.93
C ASN A 425 -2.82 -16.80 -21.72
N ASP A 426 -3.78 -17.67 -22.05
CA ASP A 426 -3.57 -18.84 -22.93
C ASP A 426 -2.35 -19.72 -22.58
N GLY A 427 -2.14 -19.91 -21.28
CA GLY A 427 -1.10 -20.76 -20.71
C GLY A 427 0.27 -20.09 -20.55
N GLU A 428 0.37 -18.77 -20.69
CA GLU A 428 1.59 -18.01 -20.44
C GLU A 428 1.52 -17.22 -19.13
N LEU A 429 2.48 -17.48 -18.23
CA LEU A 429 2.64 -16.76 -16.98
C LEU A 429 3.62 -15.59 -17.15
N ARG A 430 3.19 -14.39 -16.78
CA ARG A 430 4.06 -13.20 -16.76
C ARG A 430 4.51 -12.88 -15.33
N PRO A 431 5.70 -12.27 -15.16
CA PRO A 431 6.11 -11.75 -13.86
C PRO A 431 5.15 -10.64 -13.42
N VAL A 432 4.89 -10.56 -12.12
CA VAL A 432 4.08 -9.48 -11.55
C VAL A 432 4.90 -8.20 -11.44
N SER A 433 4.26 -7.04 -11.62
CA SER A 433 4.91 -5.74 -11.42
C SER A 433 4.04 -4.77 -10.63
N LEU A 434 4.62 -4.18 -9.58
CA LEU A 434 4.07 -3.03 -8.85
C LEU A 434 4.44 -1.69 -9.50
N LEU A 435 5.35 -1.71 -10.48
CA LEU A 435 5.74 -0.55 -11.29
C LEU A 435 5.04 -0.61 -12.65
N ARG A 436 4.82 0.56 -13.26
CA ARG A 436 4.26 0.62 -14.62
C ARG A 436 5.20 -0.06 -15.61
N VAL A 437 4.64 -0.86 -16.51
CA VAL A 437 5.36 -1.64 -17.51
C VAL A 437 4.96 -1.16 -18.90
N ASP A 438 5.85 -0.39 -19.55
CA ASP A 438 5.62 0.07 -20.92
C ASP A 438 5.86 -1.05 -21.95
N ASN A 439 6.84 -1.91 -21.69
CA ASN A 439 7.20 -3.05 -22.55
C ASN A 439 7.23 -4.34 -21.72
N PRO A 440 6.16 -5.14 -21.71
CA PRO A 440 6.09 -6.32 -20.86
C PRO A 440 7.06 -7.41 -21.31
N LEU A 441 7.79 -7.96 -20.34
CA LEU A 441 8.69 -9.10 -20.57
C LEU A 441 7.89 -10.29 -21.14
N PRO A 442 8.49 -11.09 -22.03
CA PRO A 442 7.85 -12.31 -22.53
C PRO A 442 7.39 -13.22 -21.38
N GLY A 443 6.17 -13.74 -21.49
CA GLY A 443 5.65 -14.71 -20.54
C GLY A 443 6.36 -16.06 -20.67
N LYS A 444 6.40 -16.82 -19.58
CA LYS A 444 6.82 -18.21 -19.59
C LYS A 444 5.61 -19.09 -19.88
N ARG A 445 5.69 -19.94 -20.90
CA ARG A 445 4.65 -20.95 -21.16
C ARG A 445 4.65 -22.02 -20.08
N VAL A 446 3.52 -22.20 -19.43
CA VAL A 446 3.31 -23.14 -18.30
C VAL A 446 2.27 -24.21 -18.62
N MET A 447 1.43 -24.00 -19.64
CA MET A 447 0.50 -25.00 -20.19
C MET A 447 0.18 -24.70 -21.66
N GLN A 448 -0.46 -25.64 -22.36
CA GLN A 448 -0.88 -25.42 -23.73
C GLN A 448 -2.06 -24.42 -23.81
N PRO A 449 -2.15 -23.61 -24.90
CA PRO A 449 -3.26 -22.68 -25.10
C PRO A 449 -4.64 -23.37 -25.08
N GLY A 450 -4.72 -24.57 -25.69
CA GLY A 450 -5.94 -25.37 -25.71
C GLY A 450 -6.39 -25.80 -24.31
N THR A 451 -5.44 -26.16 -23.44
CA THR A 451 -5.71 -26.51 -22.04
C THR A 451 -6.24 -25.30 -21.27
N ALA A 452 -5.58 -24.15 -21.37
CA ALA A 452 -6.03 -22.92 -20.72
C ALA A 452 -7.45 -22.53 -21.18
N THR A 453 -7.71 -22.59 -22.48
CA THR A 453 -9.03 -22.30 -23.08
C THR A 453 -10.11 -23.26 -22.58
N ALA A 454 -9.82 -24.57 -22.55
CA ALA A 454 -10.75 -25.57 -22.05
C ALA A 454 -11.07 -25.36 -20.57
N VAL A 455 -10.05 -25.04 -19.74
CA VAL A 455 -10.23 -24.76 -18.32
C VAL A 455 -11.04 -23.48 -18.11
N ARG A 456 -10.80 -22.40 -18.85
CA ARG A 456 -11.64 -21.19 -18.80
C ARG A 456 -13.10 -21.51 -19.10
N ALA A 457 -13.36 -22.28 -20.16
CA ALA A 457 -14.73 -22.65 -20.53
C ALA A 457 -15.43 -23.48 -19.44
N MET A 458 -14.71 -24.38 -18.76
CA MET A 458 -15.23 -25.10 -17.60
C MET A 458 -15.49 -24.17 -16.40
N MET A 459 -14.63 -23.18 -16.17
CA MET A 459 -14.80 -22.17 -15.12
C MET A 459 -15.97 -21.22 -15.37
N GLU A 460 -16.39 -20.98 -16.62
CA GLU A 460 -17.63 -20.23 -16.91
C GLU A 460 -18.86 -20.95 -16.36
N ARG A 461 -18.88 -22.29 -16.38
CA ARG A 461 -19.99 -23.08 -15.80
C ARG A 461 -20.14 -22.89 -14.29
N VAL A 462 -19.07 -22.49 -13.59
CA VAL A 462 -19.11 -22.18 -12.15
C VAL A 462 -19.95 -20.94 -11.86
N VAL A 463 -19.96 -19.98 -12.78
CA VAL A 463 -20.69 -18.71 -12.66
C VAL A 463 -22.09 -18.81 -13.30
N ALA A 464 -22.28 -19.75 -14.23
CA ALA A 464 -23.57 -20.08 -14.85
C ALA A 464 -24.58 -20.74 -13.88
N ASP A 465 -25.83 -20.93 -14.33
CA ASP A 465 -26.89 -21.49 -13.49
C ASP A 465 -26.54 -22.91 -13.05
N GLY A 466 -26.84 -23.23 -11.78
CA GLY A 466 -26.43 -24.48 -11.15
C GLY A 466 -24.94 -24.57 -10.80
N GLY A 467 -24.14 -23.53 -11.09
CA GLY A 467 -22.76 -23.39 -10.63
C GLY A 467 -22.65 -22.93 -9.16
N THR A 468 -21.42 -22.93 -8.63
CA THR A 468 -21.13 -22.60 -7.23
C THR A 468 -20.80 -21.12 -6.98
N GLY A 469 -20.70 -20.29 -8.02
CA GLY A 469 -20.26 -18.89 -7.95
C GLY A 469 -21.16 -17.93 -8.74
N THR A 470 -22.47 -18.14 -8.73
CA THR A 470 -23.44 -17.38 -9.53
C THR A 470 -23.45 -15.88 -9.24
N GLN A 471 -23.11 -15.46 -8.02
CA GLN A 471 -23.02 -14.05 -7.63
C GLN A 471 -21.83 -13.30 -8.26
N ALA A 472 -20.94 -14.00 -8.98
CA ALA A 472 -19.85 -13.38 -9.73
C ALA A 472 -20.26 -12.91 -11.14
N ARG A 473 -21.53 -13.09 -11.54
CA ARG A 473 -22.02 -12.66 -12.86
C ARG A 473 -21.89 -11.15 -13.03
N ILE A 474 -21.47 -10.76 -14.23
CA ILE A 474 -21.36 -9.37 -14.63
C ILE A 474 -22.22 -9.19 -15.89
N PRO A 475 -23.34 -8.46 -15.84
CA PRO A 475 -24.13 -8.20 -17.04
C PRO A 475 -23.27 -7.55 -18.14
N GLY A 476 -23.32 -8.13 -19.35
CA GLY A 476 -22.50 -7.72 -20.48
C GLY A 476 -21.17 -8.45 -20.63
N TYR A 477 -20.72 -9.20 -19.64
CA TYR A 477 -19.44 -9.89 -19.69
C TYR A 477 -19.55 -11.35 -19.28
N ARG A 478 -18.91 -12.22 -20.06
CA ARG A 478 -18.66 -13.61 -19.69
C ARG A 478 -17.61 -13.64 -18.60
N VAL A 479 -17.87 -14.40 -17.54
CA VAL A 479 -16.97 -14.49 -16.38
C VAL A 479 -16.58 -15.94 -16.18
N ALA A 480 -15.28 -16.19 -16.04
CA ALA A 480 -14.74 -17.48 -15.66
C ALA A 480 -14.09 -17.35 -14.28
N GLY A 481 -14.49 -18.19 -13.33
CA GLY A 481 -13.94 -18.13 -11.97
C GLY A 481 -14.15 -19.39 -11.15
N LYS A 482 -13.63 -19.37 -9.93
CA LYS A 482 -13.79 -20.46 -8.97
C LYS A 482 -13.91 -19.93 -7.55
N THR A 483 -14.87 -20.47 -6.84
CA THR A 483 -15.06 -20.27 -5.40
C THR A 483 -14.17 -21.21 -4.58
N GLY A 484 -13.76 -20.75 -3.40
CA GLY A 484 -13.13 -21.53 -2.36
C GLY A 484 -13.76 -21.22 -1.00
N THR A 485 -13.89 -22.23 -0.14
CA THR A 485 -14.20 -22.07 1.28
C THR A 485 -13.27 -23.01 2.03
N VAL A 486 -12.49 -22.46 2.95
CA VAL A 486 -11.39 -23.18 3.60
C VAL A 486 -11.50 -23.00 5.11
N HIS A 487 -11.42 -24.11 5.84
CA HIS A 487 -11.34 -24.07 7.30
C HIS A 487 -9.97 -23.54 7.72
N LYS A 488 -9.94 -22.63 8.69
CA LYS A 488 -8.68 -22.15 9.25
C LYS A 488 -8.05 -23.22 10.14
N ILE A 489 -6.73 -23.17 10.25
CA ILE A 489 -5.98 -24.03 11.15
C ILE A 489 -5.84 -23.30 12.50
N GLY A 490 -6.39 -23.89 13.55
CA GLY A 490 -6.21 -23.53 14.95
C GLY A 490 -5.13 -24.38 15.64
N ALA A 491 -5.06 -24.32 16.97
CA ALA A 491 -4.03 -25.02 17.76
C ALA A 491 -4.13 -26.56 17.68
N GLU A 492 -5.35 -27.09 17.52
CA GLU A 492 -5.63 -28.53 17.53
C GLU A 492 -5.92 -29.11 16.13
N GLY A 493 -5.78 -28.32 15.06
CA GLY A 493 -6.13 -28.72 13.69
C GLY A 493 -7.07 -27.72 13.03
N TYR A 494 -8.00 -28.19 12.20
CA TYR A 494 -8.95 -27.30 11.51
C TYR A 494 -10.06 -26.83 12.45
N ASP A 495 -10.25 -25.52 12.54
CA ASP A 495 -11.34 -24.91 13.31
C ASP A 495 -12.69 -25.13 12.63
N ALA A 496 -13.68 -25.58 13.40
CA ALA A 496 -15.01 -25.87 12.87
C ALA A 496 -15.74 -24.62 12.36
N ASN A 497 -15.55 -23.47 13.03
CA ASN A 497 -16.38 -22.27 12.81
C ASN A 497 -15.60 -21.08 12.21
N ARG A 498 -14.35 -21.29 11.78
CA ARG A 498 -13.50 -20.22 11.24
C ARG A 498 -13.11 -20.53 9.81
N TYR A 499 -13.52 -19.64 8.90
CA TYR A 499 -13.42 -19.88 7.46
C TYR A 499 -12.70 -18.76 6.74
N LEU A 500 -12.06 -19.11 5.64
CA LEU A 500 -11.66 -18.20 4.57
C LEU A 500 -12.63 -18.39 3.40
N SER A 501 -13.22 -17.29 2.94
CA SER A 501 -14.10 -17.23 1.79
C SER A 501 -13.34 -16.63 0.61
N LEU A 502 -13.22 -17.38 -0.48
CA LEU A 502 -12.38 -17.02 -1.63
C LEU A 502 -13.18 -17.03 -2.93
N PHE A 503 -12.84 -16.07 -3.79
CA PHE A 503 -13.20 -16.11 -5.21
C PHE A 503 -12.01 -15.66 -6.04
N ALA A 504 -11.61 -16.46 -7.03
CA ALA A 504 -10.61 -16.08 -8.02
C ALA A 504 -11.20 -16.24 -9.41
N GLY A 505 -11.03 -15.25 -10.28
CA GLY A 505 -11.65 -15.26 -11.59
C GLY A 505 -11.07 -14.23 -12.55
N MET A 506 -11.61 -14.23 -13.75
CA MET A 506 -11.19 -13.37 -14.85
C MET A 506 -12.38 -12.91 -15.68
N ALA A 507 -12.21 -11.75 -16.30
CA ALA A 507 -13.17 -11.19 -17.24
C ALA A 507 -12.47 -10.31 -18.29
N PRO A 508 -13.01 -10.23 -19.51
CA PRO A 508 -14.04 -11.11 -20.08
C PRO A 508 -13.50 -12.54 -20.30
N ALA A 509 -14.33 -13.59 -20.26
CA ALA A 509 -13.84 -14.98 -20.34
C ALA A 509 -13.31 -15.36 -21.73
N THR A 510 -13.83 -14.74 -22.79
CA THR A 510 -13.43 -15.02 -24.17
C THR A 510 -12.04 -14.46 -24.49
N ARG A 511 -11.79 -13.21 -24.07
CA ARG A 511 -10.51 -12.49 -24.20
C ARG A 511 -10.17 -11.83 -22.86
N PRO A 512 -9.64 -12.58 -21.88
CA PRO A 512 -9.36 -12.07 -20.55
C PRO A 512 -8.45 -10.84 -20.57
N ARG A 513 -8.89 -9.80 -19.86
CA ARG A 513 -8.11 -8.58 -19.64
C ARG A 513 -7.67 -8.45 -18.20
N LEU A 514 -8.55 -8.83 -17.28
CA LEU A 514 -8.35 -8.69 -15.86
C LEU A 514 -8.52 -10.03 -15.16
N VAL A 515 -7.65 -10.26 -14.18
CA VAL A 515 -7.79 -11.33 -13.18
C VAL A 515 -7.92 -10.69 -11.82
N MET A 516 -8.79 -11.24 -10.98
CA MET A 516 -8.93 -10.80 -9.59
C MET A 516 -9.05 -11.99 -8.65
N ALA A 517 -8.35 -11.91 -7.52
CA ALA A 517 -8.52 -12.79 -6.38
C ALA A 517 -9.06 -11.98 -5.20
N VAL A 518 -10.11 -12.48 -4.55
CA VAL A 518 -10.77 -11.90 -3.37
C VAL A 518 -10.75 -12.91 -2.24
N ILE A 519 -10.31 -12.47 -1.07
CA ILE A 519 -10.26 -13.26 0.15
C ILE A 519 -10.95 -12.47 1.26
N ILE A 520 -11.98 -13.06 1.86
CA ILE A 520 -12.65 -12.55 3.06
C ILE A 520 -12.38 -13.53 4.20
N ASN A 521 -11.79 -13.02 5.28
CA ASN A 521 -11.28 -13.82 6.38
C ASN A 521 -12.20 -13.74 7.59
N GLU A 522 -12.67 -14.91 8.01
CA GLU A 522 -13.60 -15.10 9.12
C GLU A 522 -14.86 -14.24 8.99
N PRO A 523 -15.63 -14.34 7.88
CA PRO A 523 -16.97 -13.75 7.83
C PRO A 523 -17.84 -14.37 8.93
N GLN A 524 -18.63 -13.54 9.60
CA GLN A 524 -19.56 -13.94 10.65
C GLN A 524 -21.00 -13.92 10.10
N GLY A 525 -21.83 -14.85 10.58
CA GLY A 525 -23.21 -15.02 10.13
C GLY A 525 -23.42 -16.30 9.30
N ASP A 526 -24.64 -16.49 8.81
CA ASP A 526 -25.06 -17.72 8.12
C ASP A 526 -24.46 -17.84 6.70
N GLU A 527 -24.04 -16.72 6.10
CA GLU A 527 -23.41 -16.66 4.79
C GLU A 527 -21.88 -16.64 4.91
N TYR A 528 -21.25 -17.81 4.81
CA TYR A 528 -19.78 -17.95 4.90
C TYR A 528 -19.11 -18.50 3.62
N TYR A 529 -19.89 -19.02 2.66
CA TYR A 529 -19.35 -19.62 1.46
C TYR A 529 -18.72 -18.61 0.50
N GLY A 530 -17.64 -19.02 -0.19
CA GLY A 530 -16.95 -18.27 -1.25
C GLY A 530 -17.87 -17.60 -2.28
N GLY A 531 -18.91 -18.34 -2.69
CA GLY A 531 -19.88 -17.89 -3.70
C GLY A 531 -20.88 -16.85 -3.22
N LEU A 532 -21.02 -16.65 -1.90
CA LEU A 532 -21.96 -15.70 -1.32
C LEU A 532 -21.25 -14.44 -0.82
N VAL A 533 -20.02 -14.58 -0.28
CA VAL A 533 -19.30 -13.47 0.36
C VAL A 533 -18.27 -12.83 -0.58
N ALA A 534 -17.39 -13.64 -1.20
CA ALA A 534 -16.28 -13.11 -2.03
C ALA A 534 -16.69 -12.86 -3.49
N ALA A 535 -17.61 -13.66 -4.04
CA ALA A 535 -18.07 -13.52 -5.42
C ALA A 535 -18.79 -12.19 -5.74
N PRO A 536 -19.67 -11.64 -4.88
CA PRO A 536 -20.27 -10.32 -5.14
C PRO A 536 -19.24 -9.19 -5.19
N VAL A 537 -18.20 -9.24 -4.34
CA VAL A 537 -17.09 -8.26 -4.37
C VAL A 537 -16.39 -8.31 -5.72
N PHE A 538 -16.08 -9.52 -6.21
CA PHE A 538 -15.51 -9.69 -7.54
C PHE A 538 -16.41 -9.06 -8.62
N ALA A 539 -17.71 -9.35 -8.62
CA ALA A 539 -18.63 -8.81 -9.63
C ALA A 539 -18.67 -7.28 -9.63
N LYS A 540 -18.85 -6.66 -8.45
CA LYS A 540 -18.94 -5.19 -8.32
C LYS A 540 -17.65 -4.49 -8.77
N VAL A 541 -16.50 -5.00 -8.32
CA VAL A 541 -15.19 -4.41 -8.65
C VAL A 541 -14.84 -4.61 -10.11
N MET A 542 -15.01 -5.82 -10.63
CA MET A 542 -14.69 -6.15 -12.02
C MET A 542 -15.61 -5.42 -13.01
N THR A 543 -16.89 -5.23 -12.67
CA THR A 543 -17.82 -4.39 -13.47
C THR A 543 -17.27 -2.99 -13.66
N GLY A 544 -16.85 -2.33 -12.57
CA GLY A 544 -16.31 -0.97 -12.65
C GLY A 544 -14.92 -0.93 -13.31
N ALA A 545 -14.05 -1.90 -13.02
CA ALA A 545 -12.71 -1.96 -13.59
C ALA A 545 -12.73 -2.15 -15.12
N LEU A 546 -13.57 -3.05 -15.64
CA LEU A 546 -13.74 -3.26 -17.08
C LEU A 546 -14.23 -2.00 -17.79
N ARG A 547 -15.16 -1.26 -17.18
CA ARG A 547 -15.67 0.02 -17.70
C ARG A 547 -14.62 1.13 -17.64
N LEU A 548 -13.84 1.22 -16.57
CA LEU A 548 -12.78 2.23 -16.41
C LEU A 548 -11.62 2.05 -17.40
N LEU A 549 -11.46 0.83 -17.93
CA LEU A 549 -10.46 0.46 -18.93
C LEU A 549 -11.06 0.32 -20.35
N ASP A 550 -12.31 0.72 -20.54
CA ASP A 550 -13.02 0.66 -21.82
C ASP A 550 -12.97 -0.73 -22.49
N VAL A 551 -13.05 -1.80 -21.68
CA VAL A 551 -13.06 -3.17 -22.20
C VAL A 551 -14.44 -3.48 -22.78
N SER A 552 -14.51 -3.81 -24.07
CA SER A 552 -15.79 -4.12 -24.73
C SER A 552 -16.51 -5.33 -24.09
N PRO A 553 -17.82 -5.24 -23.86
CA PRO A 553 -18.69 -6.37 -23.49
C PRO A 553 -18.58 -7.54 -24.47
N ASP A 554 -18.53 -8.78 -23.97
CA ASP A 554 -18.52 -10.02 -24.77
C ASP A 554 -19.78 -10.89 -24.56
N ASP A 555 -20.79 -10.36 -23.86
CA ASP A 555 -22.12 -10.96 -23.65
C ASP A 555 -23.24 -9.92 -23.77
N LEU A 556 -23.44 -9.40 -24.99
CA LEU A 556 -24.49 -8.42 -25.28
C LEU A 556 -25.92 -8.88 -24.88
N PRO A 557 -26.31 -10.15 -25.05
CA PRO A 557 -27.62 -10.62 -24.60
C PRO A 557 -27.87 -10.41 -23.11
N SER A 558 -26.91 -10.75 -22.23
CA SER A 558 -27.12 -10.55 -20.78
C SER A 558 -27.17 -9.07 -20.40
N LEU A 559 -26.47 -8.20 -21.12
CA LEU A 559 -26.55 -6.75 -20.94
C LEU A 559 -27.96 -6.22 -21.24
N GLN A 560 -28.55 -6.64 -22.36
CA GLN A 560 -29.89 -6.25 -22.77
C GLN A 560 -30.95 -6.73 -21.77
N ILE A 561 -30.84 -7.98 -21.29
CA ILE A 561 -31.72 -8.54 -20.27
C ILE A 561 -31.63 -7.70 -18.98
N ALA A 562 -30.43 -7.39 -18.52
CA ALA A 562 -30.24 -6.58 -17.31
C ALA A 562 -30.84 -5.17 -17.46
N GLN A 563 -30.62 -4.51 -18.60
CA GLN A 563 -31.22 -3.20 -18.89
C GLN A 563 -32.76 -3.26 -18.89
N SER A 564 -33.35 -4.27 -19.51
CA SER A 564 -34.82 -4.45 -19.53
C SER A 564 -35.41 -4.68 -18.13
N ASN A 565 -34.69 -5.41 -17.26
CA ASN A 565 -35.10 -5.67 -15.89
C ASN A 565 -35.02 -4.41 -15.00
N THR A 566 -34.03 -3.54 -15.23
CA THR A 566 -33.93 -2.25 -14.54
C THR A 566 -35.12 -1.36 -14.89
N VAL A 567 -35.45 -1.21 -16.18
CA VAL A 567 -36.60 -0.42 -16.65
C VAL A 567 -37.91 -0.94 -16.05
N ARG A 568 -38.14 -2.27 -16.06
CA ARG A 568 -39.33 -2.86 -15.43
C ARG A 568 -39.42 -2.60 -13.93
N ARG A 569 -38.30 -2.61 -13.20
CA ARG A 569 -38.28 -2.32 -11.76
C ARG A 569 -38.62 -0.85 -11.48
N GLU A 570 -38.11 0.06 -12.29
CA GLU A 570 -38.44 1.49 -12.19
C GLU A 570 -39.93 1.73 -12.49
N GLU A 571 -40.47 1.12 -13.55
CA GLU A 571 -41.90 1.20 -13.89
C GLU A 571 -42.81 0.63 -12.78
N LEU A 572 -42.42 -0.49 -12.16
CA LEU A 572 -43.17 -1.09 -11.04
C LEU A 572 -43.05 -0.27 -9.74
N GLY A 573 -41.90 0.37 -9.49
CA GLY A 573 -41.71 1.30 -8.37
C GLY A 573 -42.56 2.57 -8.52
N VAL A 574 -42.66 3.11 -9.74
CA VAL A 574 -43.52 4.26 -10.06
C VAL A 574 -45.00 3.92 -9.95
N ARG A 575 -45.41 2.70 -10.32
CA ARG A 575 -46.81 2.23 -10.14
C ARG A 575 -47.20 2.06 -8.68
N ARG A 576 -46.29 1.64 -7.79
CA ARG A 576 -46.57 1.57 -6.34
C ARG A 576 -46.73 2.94 -5.68
N ASN A 577 -46.04 3.97 -6.17
CA ASN A 577 -46.18 5.34 -5.65
C ASN A 577 -47.38 6.11 -6.22
N SER A 578 -48.01 5.64 -7.30
CA SER A 578 -49.17 6.28 -7.94
C SER A 578 -50.52 5.66 -7.56
N SER A 579 -50.56 4.62 -6.72
CA SER A 579 -51.78 3.91 -6.33
C SER A 579 -52.21 4.13 -4.87
N SER A 580 -51.94 5.29 -4.26
CA SER A 580 -52.61 5.72 -3.02
C SER A 580 -53.77 6.66 -3.35
N PRO A 581 -55.05 6.24 -3.26
CA PRO A 581 -56.16 7.18 -3.30
C PRO A 581 -56.23 7.91 -1.95
N LEU A 582 -56.13 9.24 -1.98
CA LEU A 582 -56.58 10.10 -0.89
C LEU A 582 -58.07 9.85 -0.66
N THR A 583 -58.43 9.15 0.42
CA THR A 583 -59.79 9.14 0.95
C THR A 583 -60.01 10.42 1.77
N PRO A 584 -61.04 11.23 1.49
CA PRO A 584 -61.35 12.39 2.31
C PRO A 584 -62.07 11.95 3.60
N HIS A 585 -61.60 12.45 4.74
CA HIS A 585 -62.25 12.27 6.05
C HIS A 585 -63.65 12.91 6.08
N PRO A 586 -64.68 12.25 6.64
CA PRO A 586 -65.95 12.92 6.95
C PRO A 586 -65.88 13.64 8.30
N SER A 587 -66.48 14.83 8.34
CA SER A 587 -66.68 15.68 9.52
C SER A 587 -67.77 15.10 10.45
N PRO A 588 -67.70 15.25 11.78
CA PRO A 588 -68.70 14.71 12.70
C PRO A 588 -69.90 15.67 12.85
N ALA A 589 -71.11 15.16 12.61
CA ALA A 589 -72.36 15.82 12.93
C ALA A 589 -72.97 15.26 14.23
N GLU A 590 -73.32 16.20 15.10
CA GLU A 590 -74.36 16.27 16.14
C GLU A 590 -75.14 14.99 16.55
N GLY A 591 -75.24 14.77 17.88
CA GLY A 591 -76.29 13.94 18.51
C GLY A 591 -77.69 14.60 18.43
N PRO A 592 -78.77 14.09 19.07
CA PRO A 592 -78.78 13.39 20.37
C PRO A 592 -79.79 12.21 20.51
N ASP A 593 -79.78 11.61 21.70
CA ASP A 593 -80.95 11.31 22.57
C ASP A 593 -81.24 9.84 22.99
N MET A 594 -81.49 9.73 24.31
CA MET A 594 -82.14 8.70 25.15
C MET A 594 -81.84 7.20 24.94
N GLY A 595 -81.60 6.36 25.96
CA GLY A 595 -81.76 6.46 27.41
C GLY A 595 -82.05 5.06 28.00
N LYS A 596 -81.88 4.97 29.33
CA LYS A 596 -82.36 3.94 30.30
C LYS A 596 -81.43 2.78 30.71
N HIS A 597 -81.22 2.76 32.03
CA HIS A 597 -81.19 1.66 33.03
C HIS A 597 -80.36 0.41 32.66
N GLU A 598 -79.36 -0.03 33.43
CA GLU A 598 -79.22 -0.17 34.90
C GLU A 598 -77.73 -0.16 35.27
#